data_AF-A0A917P3E2-F1
#
_entry.id   AF-A0A917P3E2-F1
#
_cell.length_a   1.000
_cell.length_b   1.000
_cell.length_c   1.000
_cell.angle_alpha   90.00
_cell.angle_beta   90.00
_cell.angle_gamma   90.00
#
_symmetry.space_group_name_H-M   'P 1'
#
loop_
_entity.id
_entity.type
_entity.pdbx_description
1 polymer ?
#
loop_
_entity_poly.entity_id
_entity_poly.type
_entity_poly.pdbx_seq_one_letter_code
_entity_poly.pdbx_strand_id
1 'polypeptide(L)' 'MFSIRHCDESRRFYERERAEGKRHIQAVLALARRRVNGLWALLRDGRTYELVPPTAHAA' A
#
# COMPACT_ATOMS: atom_id res chain seq x y z
N MET A 1 6.52 9.18 -7.72
CA MET A 1 7.61 8.19 -7.91
C MET A 1 8.48 7.91 -6.68
N PHE A 2 8.72 8.87 -5.77
CA PHE A 2 9.52 8.68 -4.53
C PHE A 2 9.10 7.44 -3.71
N SER A 3 7.81 7.19 -3.65
CA SER A 3 7.18 6.10 -2.91
C SER A 3 7.43 4.68 -3.42
N ILE A 4 7.78 4.50 -4.69
CA ILE A 4 8.12 3.19 -5.28
C ILE A 4 9.61 2.88 -5.06
N ARG A 5 10.46 3.92 -4.93
CA ARG A 5 11.91 3.74 -4.74
C ARG A 5 12.32 3.56 -3.29
N HIS A 6 11.53 4.07 -2.34
CA HIS A 6 11.93 4.13 -0.93
C HIS A 6 11.29 3.06 -0.04
N CYS A 7 10.42 2.20 -0.59
CA CYS A 7 9.71 1.17 0.15
C CYS A 7 9.59 -0.09 -0.71
N ASP A 8 10.34 -1.14 -0.37
CA ASP A 8 10.39 -2.42 -1.10
C ASP A 8 9.01 -3.09 -1.20
N GLU A 9 8.18 -2.94 -0.16
CA GLU A 9 6.78 -3.38 -0.09
C GLU A 9 5.90 -2.72 -1.18
N SER A 10 6.09 -1.42 -1.40
CA SER A 10 5.36 -0.67 -2.44
C SER A 10 5.86 -1.02 -3.85
N ARG A 11 7.16 -1.31 -4.00
CA ARG A 11 7.76 -1.75 -5.26
C ARG A 11 7.25 -3.12 -5.68
N ARG A 12 7.33 -4.11 -4.79
CA ARG A 12 6.84 -5.48 -5.06
C ARG A 12 5.34 -5.49 -5.40
N PHE A 13 4.54 -4.67 -4.71
CA PHE A 13 3.13 -4.54 -5.04
C PHE A 13 2.93 -3.93 -6.44
N TYR A 14 3.65 -2.85 -6.77
CA TYR A 14 3.59 -2.23 -8.08
C TYR A 14 4.04 -3.18 -9.21
N GLU A 15 5.11 -3.93 -9.00
CA GLU A 15 5.63 -4.92 -9.95
C GLU A 15 4.66 -6.08 -10.17
N ARG A 16 4.01 -6.57 -9.09
CA ARG A 16 2.97 -7.60 -9.19
C ARG A 16 1.75 -7.10 -9.97
N GLU A 17 1.28 -5.88 -9.69
CA GLU A 17 0.17 -5.26 -10.45
C GLU A 17 0.55 -5.06 -11.94
N ARG A 18 1.82 -4.78 -12.23
CA ARG A 18 2.34 -4.71 -13.60
C ARG A 18 2.45 -6.09 -14.26
N ALA A 19 2.81 -7.13 -13.51
CA ALA A 19 2.88 -8.51 -13.99
C ALA A 19 1.49 -9.09 -14.31
N GLU A 20 0.44 -8.61 -13.63
CA GLU A 20 -0.96 -8.94 -13.91
C GLU A 20 -1.51 -8.30 -15.21
N GLY A 21 -0.68 -7.57 -15.97
CA GLY A 21 -1.09 -6.95 -17.24
C GLY A 21 -1.89 -5.66 -17.08
N LYS A 22 -2.03 -5.13 -15.85
CA LYS A 22 -2.72 -3.87 -15.60
C LYS A 22 -1.91 -2.71 -16.18
N ARG A 23 -2.59 -1.78 -16.86
CA ARG A 23 -1.98 -0.55 -17.40
C ARG A 23 -1.29 0.21 -16.26
N HIS A 24 -0.18 0.91 -16.57
CA HIS A 24 0.60 1.69 -15.60
C HIS A 24 -0.27 2.53 -14.66
N ILE A 25 -1.26 3.24 -15.21
CA ILE A 25 -2.19 4.09 -14.47
C ILE A 25 -2.98 3.27 -13.43
N GLN A 26 -3.42 2.05 -13.77
CA GLN A 26 -4.18 1.20 -12.86
C GLN A 26 -3.31 0.66 -11.72
N ALA A 27 -2.08 0.23 -12.01
CA ALA A 27 -1.15 -0.18 -10.96
C ALA A 27 -0.79 0.96 -10.00
N VAL A 28 -0.62 2.19 -10.52
CA VAL A 28 -0.42 3.39 -9.70
C VAL A 28 -1.66 3.71 -8.87
N LEU A 29 -2.86 3.63 -9.45
CA LEU A 29 -4.11 3.92 -8.76
C LEU A 29 -4.39 2.90 -7.66
N ALA A 30 -4.13 1.61 -7.90
CA ALA A 30 -4.22 0.54 -6.91
C ALA A 30 -3.24 0.77 -5.75
N LEU A 31 -2.00 1.15 -6.05
CA LEU A 31 -1.00 1.50 -5.03
C LEU A 31 -1.42 2.73 -4.21
N ALA A 32 -1.95 3.77 -4.86
CA ALA A 32 -2.47 4.95 -4.18
C ALA A 32 -3.65 4.59 -3.27
N ARG A 33 -4.59 3.77 -3.74
CA ARG A 33 -5.74 3.30 -2.97
C ARG A 33 -5.31 2.50 -1.74
N ARG A 34 -4.34 1.59 -1.89
CA ARG A 34 -3.78 0.81 -0.76
C ARG A 34 -3.22 1.73 0.33
N ARG A 35 -2.53 2.80 -0.05
CA ARG A 35 -1.94 3.76 0.89
C ARG A 35 -2.98 4.64 1.58
N VAL A 36 -3.96 5.13 0.83
CA VAL A 36 -5.07 5.90 1.41
C VAL A 36 -5.89 5.03 2.37
N ASN A 37 -6.14 3.77 2.03
CA ASN A 37 -6.81 2.83 2.92
C ASN A 37 -5.98 2.57 4.20
N GLY A 38 -4.67 2.42 4.08
CA GLY A 38 -3.78 2.30 5.25
C GLY A 38 -3.84 3.55 6.14
N LEU A 39 -3.78 4.74 5.55
CA LEU A 39 -3.90 6.01 6.30
C LEU A 39 -5.27 6.14 6.96
N TRP A 40 -6.34 5.79 6.25
CA TRP A 40 -7.70 5.84 6.78
C TRP A 40 -7.89 4.85 7.94
N ALA A 41 -7.33 3.64 7.85
CA ALA A 41 -7.34 2.67 8.93
C ALA A 41 -6.61 3.19 10.18
N LEU A 42 -5.45 3.85 10.01
CA LEU A 42 -4.70 4.44 11.13
C LEU A 42 -5.48 5.57 11.80
N LEU A 43 -6.09 6.45 11.00
CA LEU A 43 -6.93 7.54 11.49
C LEU A 43 -8.18 7.00 12.22
N ARG A 44 -8.80 5.95 11.69
CA ARG A 44 -9.97 5.30 12.29
C ARG A 44 -9.62 4.62 13.62
N ASP A 45 -8.49 3.91 13.64
CA ASP A 45 -8.08 3.12 14.80
C ASP A 45 -7.29 3.96 15.83
N GLY A 46 -7.01 5.23 15.53
CA GLY A 46 -6.24 6.13 16.41
C GLY A 46 -4.80 5.67 16.66
N ARG A 47 -4.23 4.85 15.76
CA ARG A 47 -2.91 4.23 15.94
C ARG A 47 -1.84 4.95 15.13
N THR A 48 -0.62 4.96 15.64
CA THR A 48 0.57 5.43 14.92
C THR A 48 0.96 4.47 13.81
N TYR A 49 1.48 5.01 12.70
CA TYR A 49 1.97 4.22 11.58
C TYR A 49 3.16 3.35 12.03
N GLU A 50 2.97 2.04 12.05
CA GLU A 50 4.06 1.07 12.22
C GLU A 50 4.46 0.50 10.84
N LEU A 51 5.77 0.42 10.59
CA LEU A 51 6.36 -0.18 9.38
C LEU A 51 6.06 -1.68 9.27
N VAL A 52 5.80 -2.32 10.41
CA VAL A 52 5.29 -3.68 10.50
C VAL A 52 3.77 -3.58 10.39
N PRO A 53 3.13 -4.21 9.39
CA PRO A 53 1.68 -4.24 9.35
C PRO A 53 1.18 -4.84 10.67
N PRO A 54 0.29 -4.17 11.41
CA PRO A 54 -0.26 -4.77 12.61
C PRO A 54 -0.91 -6.07 12.17
N THR A 55 -0.41 -7.19 12.70
CA THR A 55 -1.06 -8.49 12.60
C THR A 55 -2.51 -8.23 12.96
N ALA A 56 -3.40 -8.38 11.98
CA ALA A 56 -4.82 -8.08 12.16
C ALA A 56 -5.24 -8.76 13.46
N HIS A 57 -5.60 -7.96 14.46
CA HIS A 57 -6.23 -8.50 15.65
C HIS A 57 -7.54 -9.09 15.13
N ALA A 58 -7.52 -10.41 14.92
CA ALA A 58 -8.71 -11.20 14.68
C ALA A 58 -9.61 -10.97 15.89
N ALA A 59 -10.75 -10.33 15.64
CA ALA A 59 -11.87 -10.28 16.57
C ALA A 59 -12.73 -11.53 16.35
#